data_AF-A0A4Y2ID55-F1
#
_entry.id   AF-A0A4Y2ID55-F1
#
_cell.length_a   1.000
_cell.length_b   1.000
_cell.length_c   1.000
_cell.angle_alpha   90.00
_cell.angle_beta   90.00
_cell.angle_gamma   90.00
#
_symmetry.space_group_name_H-M   'P 1'
#
loop_
_entity.id
_entity.type
_entity.pdbx_description
1 polymer ?
#
loop_
_entity_poly.entity_id
_entity_poly.type
_entity_poly.pdbx_seq_one_letter_code
_entity_poly.pdbx_strand_id
1 'polypeptide(L)'
;MASNLRSGDRNIYLIGSERHQITGCKLPSNRQVLSVLFYNLHEVKLSIRESANLVVRECLIFWEKARIPTRATPHCVEKIMKMYNYWSNLQKSACRRSETQEENERNFISDLNNLFDIAHANALEIIKIEEDRKFLLSQREPGRRGCLMGIDMKLAKREERVLLRVIEQENRRAKAHHSSEIDDNFMDSSEESSGTEDISDQPGPSSNIAQSSLEENINAQI
;
A
#
# COMPACT_ATOMS: atom_id res chain seq x y z
N MET A 1 -3.03 34.72 -15.58
CA MET A 1 -3.52 33.70 -14.64
C MET A 1 -2.31 33.08 -13.96
N ALA A 2 -2.04 33.48 -12.72
CA ALA A 2 -0.90 32.98 -11.95
C ALA A 2 -1.30 31.64 -11.33
N SER A 3 -0.58 30.58 -11.71
CA SER A 3 -0.72 29.25 -11.11
C SER A 3 -0.37 29.30 -9.63
N ASN A 4 -1.36 29.03 -8.78
CA ASN A 4 -1.20 28.92 -7.34
C ASN A 4 -0.16 27.85 -6.99
N LEU A 5 1.00 28.28 -6.50
CA LEU A 5 1.98 27.44 -5.81
C LEU A 5 1.36 26.96 -4.48
N ARG A 6 0.57 25.90 -4.54
CA ARG A 6 0.13 25.14 -3.35
C ARG A 6 1.26 24.23 -2.87
N SER A 7 2.25 24.80 -2.20
CA SER A 7 2.98 24.09 -1.16
C SER A 7 3.70 25.13 -0.32
N GLY A 8 3.04 25.62 0.73
CA GLY A 8 3.77 26.28 1.80
C GLY A 8 4.53 25.19 2.53
N ASP A 9 5.81 25.00 2.19
CA ASP A 9 6.71 24.06 2.88
C ASP A 9 6.78 24.45 4.36
N ARG A 10 5.87 23.89 5.18
CA ARG A 10 5.94 24.05 6.63
C ARG A 10 7.18 23.30 7.10
N ASN A 11 8.17 24.06 7.55
CA ASN A 11 9.38 23.50 8.11
C ASN A 11 9.11 22.99 9.54
N ILE A 12 9.24 21.68 9.72
CA ILE A 12 9.09 21.02 11.01
C ILE A 12 10.43 21.06 11.74
N TYR A 13 10.41 21.50 13.00
CA TYR A 13 11.59 21.60 13.86
C TYR A 13 12.50 20.37 13.75
N LEU A 14 13.78 20.56 13.39
CA LEU A 14 14.83 19.54 13.16
C LEU A 14 14.58 18.53 12.02
N ILE A 15 13.35 18.41 11.52
CA ILE A 15 12.95 17.37 10.55
C ILE A 15 12.97 17.91 9.11
N GLY A 16 12.63 19.18 8.90
CA GLY A 16 12.53 19.77 7.56
C GLY A 16 11.09 19.78 7.03
N SER A 17 10.95 19.72 5.70
CA SER A 17 9.65 19.72 5.02
C SER A 17 8.82 18.45 5.33
N GLU A 18 7.52 18.63 5.46
CA GLU A 18 6.55 17.53 5.39
C GLU A 18 6.49 16.90 4.00
N ARG A 19 6.01 15.66 3.91
CA ARG A 19 5.87 14.92 2.64
C ARG A 19 4.56 14.15 2.67
N HIS A 20 3.82 14.14 1.57
CA HIS A 20 2.54 13.43 1.52
C HIS A 20 2.65 11.90 1.46
N GLN A 21 3.83 11.36 1.11
CA GLN A 21 4.06 9.93 1.01
C GLN A 21 5.55 9.58 1.18
N ILE A 22 5.83 8.34 1.57
CA ILE A 22 7.19 7.79 1.60
C ILE A 22 7.61 7.42 0.18
N THR A 23 8.75 7.95 -0.28
CA THR A 23 9.29 7.70 -1.63
C THR A 23 10.72 7.17 -1.61
N GLY A 24 11.18 6.64 -2.74
CA GLY A 24 12.55 6.21 -2.95
C GLY A 24 12.70 4.70 -3.11
N CYS A 25 13.94 4.23 -3.16
CA CYS A 25 14.29 2.84 -3.43
C CYS A 25 14.94 2.13 -2.23
N LYS A 26 14.88 2.71 -1.03
CA LYS A 26 15.46 2.17 0.21
C LYS A 26 14.36 1.84 1.21
N LEU A 27 14.67 1.04 2.25
CA LEU A 27 13.75 0.88 3.38
C LEU A 27 13.57 2.25 4.09
N PRO A 28 12.36 2.61 4.58
CA PRO A 28 12.07 3.95 5.07
C PRO A 28 13.02 4.42 6.19
N SER A 29 13.42 5.70 6.17
CA SER A 29 14.13 6.30 7.31
C SER A 29 13.17 6.92 8.32
N ASN A 30 13.70 7.16 9.52
CA ASN A 30 13.01 7.91 10.57
C ASN A 30 12.48 9.27 10.07
N ARG A 31 13.27 10.01 9.28
CA ARG A 31 12.87 11.27 8.66
C ARG A 31 11.66 11.11 7.75
N GLN A 32 11.67 10.12 6.86
CA GLN A 32 10.58 9.91 5.91
C GLN A 32 9.28 9.59 6.65
N VAL A 33 9.37 8.72 7.66
CA VAL A 33 8.25 8.36 8.54
C VAL A 33 7.65 9.58 9.24
N LEU A 34 8.50 10.41 9.85
CA LEU A 34 8.03 11.62 10.53
C LEU A 34 7.49 12.67 9.54
N SER A 35 8.13 12.89 8.39
CA SER A 35 7.65 13.84 7.37
C SER A 35 6.24 13.51 6.89
N VAL A 36 5.90 12.24 6.72
CA VAL A 36 4.54 11.80 6.35
C VAL A 36 3.58 11.88 7.52
N LEU A 37 4.04 11.51 8.73
CA LEU A 37 3.24 11.68 9.93
C LEU A 37 2.77 13.13 10.09
N PHE A 38 3.68 14.10 9.92
CA PHE A 38 3.35 15.53 10.05
C PHE A 38 2.45 16.04 8.93
N TYR A 39 2.63 15.59 7.70
CA TYR A 39 1.69 15.93 6.62
C TYR A 39 0.25 15.52 6.98
N ASN A 40 0.08 14.29 7.49
CA ASN A 40 -1.22 13.79 7.93
C ASN A 40 -1.79 14.58 9.12
N LEU A 41 -0.95 15.05 10.04
CA LEU A 41 -1.36 15.87 11.18
C LEU A 41 -1.74 17.30 10.77
N HIS A 42 -0.94 17.91 9.89
CA HIS A 42 -1.03 19.33 9.56
C HIS A 42 -1.98 19.63 8.41
N GLU A 43 -1.97 18.80 7.37
CA GLU A 43 -2.74 19.01 6.14
C GLU A 43 -4.00 18.15 6.13
N VAL A 44 -3.89 16.87 6.48
CA VAL A 44 -5.05 15.94 6.50
C VAL A 44 -5.87 16.05 7.79
N LYS A 45 -5.30 16.59 8.87
CA LYS A 45 -5.94 16.79 10.18
C LYS A 45 -6.36 15.50 10.90
N LEU A 46 -5.61 14.42 10.70
CA LEU A 46 -5.84 13.15 11.42
C LEU A 46 -5.29 13.19 12.84
N SER A 47 -5.80 12.32 13.72
CA SER A 47 -5.16 12.10 15.01
C SER A 47 -3.77 11.47 14.85
N ILE A 48 -2.91 11.63 15.86
CA ILE A 48 -1.57 11.03 15.88
C ILE A 48 -1.64 9.51 15.68
N ARG A 49 -2.65 8.85 16.27
CA ARG A 49 -2.80 7.40 16.18
C ARG A 49 -3.27 6.96 14.79
N GLU A 50 -4.24 7.64 14.20
CA GLU A 50 -4.69 7.34 12.82
C GLU A 50 -3.57 7.58 11.82
N SER A 51 -2.88 8.72 11.96
CA SER A 51 -1.73 9.08 11.14
C SER A 51 -0.60 8.04 11.25
N ALA A 52 -0.26 7.60 12.47
CA ALA A 52 0.76 6.56 12.66
C ALA A 52 0.36 5.21 12.01
N ASN A 53 -0.92 4.83 12.04
CA ASN A 53 -1.39 3.63 11.35
C ASN A 53 -1.22 3.74 9.83
N LEU A 54 -1.55 4.90 9.24
CA LEU A 54 -1.34 5.14 7.80
C LEU A 54 0.14 5.04 7.43
N VAL A 55 1.01 5.69 8.20
CA VAL A 55 2.45 5.66 7.96
C VAL A 55 3.01 4.25 8.09
N VAL A 56 2.54 3.44 9.06
CA VAL A 56 2.95 2.04 9.14
C VAL A 56 2.51 1.26 7.91
N ARG A 57 1.29 1.44 7.41
CA ARG A 57 0.84 0.79 6.17
C ARG A 57 1.74 1.14 4.98
N GLU A 58 2.11 2.40 4.82
CA GLU A 58 3.07 2.81 3.80
C GLU A 58 4.44 2.15 3.99
N CYS A 59 4.94 2.08 5.23
CA CYS A 59 6.21 1.41 5.52
C CYS A 59 6.14 -0.06 5.12
N LEU A 60 5.09 -0.78 5.50
CA LEU A 60 4.93 -2.21 5.24
C LEU A 60 5.10 -2.54 3.75
N ILE A 61 4.64 -1.69 2.83
CA ILE A 61 4.84 -1.87 1.38
C ILE A 61 6.33 -2.01 1.02
N PHE A 62 7.21 -1.21 1.63
CA PHE A 62 8.67 -1.31 1.37
C PHE A 62 9.27 -2.58 1.95
N TRP A 63 8.82 -3.01 3.13
CA TRP A 63 9.31 -4.20 3.80
C TRP A 63 8.81 -5.50 3.14
N GLU A 64 7.55 -5.51 2.67
CA GLU A 64 6.96 -6.58 1.86
C GLU A 64 7.68 -6.71 0.52
N LYS A 65 7.96 -5.59 -0.16
CA LYS A 65 8.79 -5.59 -1.38
C LYS A 65 10.17 -6.18 -1.13
N ALA A 66 10.75 -5.92 0.05
CA ALA A 66 12.02 -6.49 0.49
C ALA A 66 11.94 -7.96 0.94
N ARG A 67 10.73 -8.55 1.02
CA ARG A 67 10.47 -9.88 1.58
C ARG A 67 11.03 -10.07 3.00
N ILE A 68 11.12 -8.99 3.78
CA ILE A 68 11.63 -9.02 5.15
C ILE A 68 10.46 -9.09 6.11
N PRO A 69 10.39 -10.09 7.01
CA PRO A 69 9.32 -10.18 7.99
C PRO A 69 9.39 -9.00 8.97
N THR A 70 8.25 -8.41 9.28
CA THR A 70 8.12 -7.28 10.20
C THR A 70 7.50 -7.69 11.53
N ARG A 71 7.60 -6.81 12.53
CA ARG A 71 6.81 -6.93 13.76
C ARG A 71 5.33 -6.66 13.48
N ALA A 72 4.47 -7.08 14.41
CA ALA A 72 3.06 -6.76 14.36
C ALA A 72 2.82 -5.23 14.33
N THR A 73 1.81 -4.80 13.58
CA THR A 73 1.43 -3.39 13.36
C THR A 73 1.37 -2.57 14.64
N PRO A 74 0.76 -3.04 15.76
CA PRO A 74 0.69 -2.23 16.99
C PRO A 74 2.06 -1.81 17.53
N HIS A 75 3.07 -2.68 17.45
CA HIS A 75 4.43 -2.35 17.90
C HIS A 75 5.10 -1.33 16.98
N CYS A 76 4.81 -1.38 15.68
CA CYS A 76 5.32 -0.41 14.72
C CYS A 76 4.69 0.97 14.97
N VAL A 77 3.37 1.01 15.22
CA VAL A 77 2.65 2.24 15.59
C VAL A 77 3.21 2.83 16.88
N GLU A 78 3.42 2.00 17.90
CA GLU A 78 4.00 2.45 19.17
C GLU A 78 5.39 3.05 18.98
N LYS A 79 6.21 2.48 18.08
CA LYS A 79 7.52 3.03 17.73
C LYS A 79 7.41 4.44 17.14
N ILE A 80 6.48 4.67 16.19
CA ILE A 80 6.24 6.01 15.62
C ILE A 80 5.79 6.99 16.72
N MET A 81 4.87 6.57 17.59
CA MET A 81 4.39 7.41 18.69
C MET A 81 5.52 7.81 19.65
N LYS A 82 6.44 6.89 19.97
CA LYS A 82 7.63 7.19 20.78
C LYS A 82 8.53 8.23 20.11
N MET A 83 8.77 8.11 18.81
CA MET A 83 9.54 9.09 18.04
C MET A 83 8.88 10.47 18.03
N TYR A 84 7.56 10.53 17.79
CA TYR A 84 6.79 11.78 17.84
C TYR A 84 6.86 12.44 19.23
N ASN A 85 6.68 11.67 20.31
CA ASN A 85 6.73 12.20 21.67
C ASN A 85 8.12 12.71 22.03
N TYR A 86 9.17 12.00 21.62
CA TYR A 86 10.55 12.43 21.82
C TYR A 86 10.80 13.76 21.10
N TRP A 87 10.44 13.85 19.82
CA TRP A 87 10.50 15.09 19.05
C TRP A 87 9.69 16.23 19.69
N SER A 88 8.47 15.96 20.17
CA SER A 88 7.60 16.98 20.79
C SER A 88 8.23 17.55 22.04
N ASN A 89 8.92 16.73 22.84
CA ASN A 89 9.65 17.19 24.02
C ASN A 89 10.87 18.04 23.65
N LEU A 90 11.59 17.70 22.57
CA LEU A 90 12.68 18.53 22.04
C LEU A 90 12.16 19.89 21.60
N GLN A 91 11.06 19.90 20.85
CA GLN A 91 10.44 21.13 20.35
C GLN A 91 10.01 22.07 21.49
N LYS A 92 9.41 21.53 22.57
CA LYS A 92 9.03 22.32 23.76
C LYS A 92 10.22 23.00 24.44
N SER A 93 11.41 22.41 24.31
CA SER A 93 12.65 22.90 24.92
C SER A 93 13.57 23.62 23.94
N ALA A 94 13.12 23.90 22.71
CA ALA A 94 13.94 24.47 21.63
C ALA A 94 14.56 25.83 21.97
N CYS A 95 13.98 26.60 22.89
CA CYS A 95 14.54 27.88 23.33
C CYS A 95 15.67 27.73 24.36
N ARG A 96 15.85 26.55 24.96
CA ARG A 96 16.88 26.30 25.98
C ARG A 96 18.22 26.00 25.28
N ARG A 97 19.29 26.67 25.72
CA ARG A 97 20.66 26.48 25.21
C ARG A 97 21.52 25.69 26.20
N SER A 98 20.96 24.68 26.84
CA SER A 98 21.73 23.80 27.72
C SER A 98 22.48 22.76 26.89
N GLU A 99 23.66 22.36 27.36
CA GLU A 99 24.49 21.32 26.72
C GLU A 99 23.68 20.04 26.47
N THR A 100 22.90 19.60 27.46
CA THR A 100 22.02 18.43 27.35
C THR A 100 20.96 18.59 26.25
N GLN A 101 20.39 19.78 26.08
CA GLN A 101 19.39 20.01 25.03
C GLN A 101 20.05 19.90 23.65
N GLU A 102 21.19 20.56 23.46
CA GLU A 102 21.90 20.52 22.19
C GLU A 102 22.41 19.12 21.84
N GLU A 103 22.86 18.35 22.83
CA GLU A 103 23.24 16.95 22.63
C GLU A 103 22.06 16.10 22.20
N ASN A 104 20.91 16.24 22.85
CA ASN A 104 19.69 15.53 22.46
C ASN A 104 19.23 15.89 21.04
N GLU A 105 19.33 17.17 20.65
CA GLU A 105 19.02 17.61 19.29
C GLU A 105 19.99 17.01 18.26
N ARG A 106 21.29 17.00 18.56
CA ARG A 106 22.31 16.37 17.69
C ARG A 106 22.05 14.87 17.52
N ASN A 107 21.74 14.17 18.61
CA ASN A 107 21.42 12.75 18.59
C ASN A 107 20.14 12.47 17.78
N PHE A 108 19.11 13.31 17.96
CA PHE A 108 17.90 13.19 17.15
C PHE A 108 18.20 13.41 15.66
N ILE A 109 18.96 14.45 15.31
CA ILE A 109 19.31 14.76 13.92
C ILE A 109 20.13 13.63 13.27
N SER A 110 21.09 13.06 13.99
CA SER A 110 21.92 11.96 13.46
C SER A 110 21.08 10.71 13.19
N ASP A 111 20.06 10.46 14.02
CA ASP A 111 19.14 9.33 13.87
C ASP A 111 18.10 9.50 12.76
N LEU A 112 17.82 10.72 12.29
CA LEU A 112 16.77 10.96 11.30
C LEU A 112 17.00 10.20 9.98
N ASN A 113 18.25 10.03 9.56
CA ASN A 113 18.56 9.34 8.30
C ASN A 113 18.77 7.82 8.47
N ASN A 114 18.74 7.33 9.72
CA ASN A 114 18.82 5.91 10.05
C ASN A 114 17.53 5.18 9.67
N LEU A 115 17.64 3.85 9.55
CA LEU A 115 16.55 2.96 9.20
C LEU A 115 15.42 3.05 10.24
N PHE A 116 14.19 3.23 9.78
CA PHE A 116 13.01 2.98 10.59
C PHE A 116 12.81 1.46 10.71
N ASP A 117 13.61 0.83 11.57
CA ASP A 117 13.68 -0.63 11.64
C ASP A 117 12.42 -1.23 12.29
N ILE A 118 11.61 -1.92 11.49
CA ILE A 118 10.44 -2.67 11.95
C ILE A 118 10.56 -4.17 11.66
N ALA A 119 11.77 -4.64 11.37
CA ALA A 119 12.04 -6.05 11.16
C ALA A 119 11.58 -6.87 12.39
N HIS A 120 11.07 -8.07 12.14
CA HIS A 120 10.84 -9.06 13.17
C HIS A 120 12.13 -9.29 13.98
N ALA A 121 12.03 -9.60 15.28
CA ALA A 121 13.20 -9.81 16.13
C ALA A 121 14.15 -10.88 15.55
N ASN A 122 13.56 -11.97 15.06
CA ASN A 122 14.28 -13.09 14.43
C ASN A 122 14.31 -12.95 12.89
N ALA A 123 14.15 -11.75 12.33
CA ALA A 123 14.06 -11.56 10.89
C ALA A 123 15.28 -12.15 10.16
N LEU A 124 16.48 -11.97 10.71
CA LEU A 124 17.69 -12.54 10.13
C LEU A 124 17.60 -14.07 10.05
N GLU A 125 17.09 -14.75 11.08
CA GLU A 125 16.94 -16.22 11.08
C GLU A 125 15.85 -16.69 10.11
N ILE A 126 14.74 -15.96 10.02
CA ILE A 126 13.59 -16.30 9.17
C ILE A 126 13.92 -16.14 7.68
N ILE A 127 14.70 -15.12 7.32
CA ILE A 127 15.09 -14.88 5.93
C ILE A 127 16.01 -16.02 5.47
N LYS A 128 15.57 -16.74 4.44
CA LYS A 128 16.30 -17.88 3.85
C LYS A 128 17.32 -17.44 2.78
N ILE A 129 17.05 -16.31 2.13
CA ILE A 129 17.86 -15.79 1.01
C ILE A 129 18.99 -14.95 1.57
N GLU A 130 20.23 -15.28 1.22
CA GLU A 130 21.41 -14.60 1.76
C GLU A 130 21.48 -13.13 1.31
N GLU A 131 21.07 -12.84 0.07
CA GLU A 131 21.00 -11.51 -0.50
C GLU A 131 20.05 -10.60 0.30
N ASP A 132 18.85 -11.09 0.66
CA ASP A 132 17.87 -10.34 1.44
C ASP A 132 18.37 -10.08 2.88
N ARG A 133 19.10 -11.05 3.46
CA ARG A 133 19.78 -10.87 4.76
C ARG A 133 20.86 -9.79 4.67
N LYS A 134 21.72 -9.86 3.65
CA LYS A 134 22.78 -8.86 3.40
C LYS A 134 22.20 -7.48 3.13
N PHE A 135 21.07 -7.42 2.42
CA PHE A 135 20.34 -6.18 2.17
C PHE A 135 19.85 -5.57 3.49
N LEU A 136 19.17 -6.33 4.36
CA LEU A 136 18.73 -5.83 5.67
C LEU A 136 19.90 -5.30 6.51
N LEU A 137 21.02 -6.02 6.55
CA LEU A 137 22.22 -5.59 7.27
C LEU A 137 22.79 -4.28 6.69
N SER A 138 22.88 -4.18 5.36
CA SER A 138 23.36 -2.97 4.67
C SER A 138 22.44 -1.76 4.89
N GLN A 139 21.13 -2.00 4.99
CA GLN A 139 20.15 -0.95 5.32
C GLN A 139 20.26 -0.49 6.78
N ARG A 140 20.71 -1.33 7.71
CA ARG A 140 20.92 -0.96 9.12
C ARG A 140 22.16 -0.12 9.36
N GLU A 141 23.12 -0.15 8.44
CA GLU A 141 24.32 0.69 8.52
C GLU A 141 24.00 2.18 8.29
N PRO A 142 24.84 3.10 8.83
CA PRO A 142 24.70 4.52 8.56
C PRO A 142 24.61 4.82 7.06
N GLY A 143 23.61 5.62 6.67
CA GLY A 143 23.34 5.96 5.27
C GLY A 143 22.46 4.96 4.50
N ARG A 144 22.03 3.85 5.12
CA ARG A 144 21.14 2.83 4.55
C ARG A 144 21.64 2.36 3.18
N ARG A 145 22.76 1.63 3.15
CA ARG A 145 23.43 1.22 1.89
C ARG A 145 22.63 0.16 1.15
N GLY A 146 22.57 0.28 -0.17
CA GLY A 146 21.78 -0.59 -1.05
C GLY A 146 20.40 -0.04 -1.40
N CYS A 147 19.72 -0.69 -2.34
CA CYS A 147 18.37 -0.35 -2.78
C CYS A 147 17.55 -1.60 -3.12
N LEU A 148 16.23 -1.48 -3.05
CA LEU A 148 15.25 -2.53 -3.35
C LEU A 148 15.34 -3.04 -4.80
N MET A 149 15.85 -2.23 -5.74
CA MET A 149 16.00 -2.61 -7.16
C MET A 149 17.01 -3.75 -7.39
N GLY A 150 17.74 -4.18 -6.35
CA GLY A 150 18.63 -5.35 -6.39
C GLY A 150 18.00 -6.69 -5.97
N ILE A 151 16.71 -6.71 -5.61
CA ILE A 151 16.02 -7.93 -5.16
C ILE A 151 15.87 -8.93 -6.32
N ASP A 152 16.08 -10.23 -6.05
CA ASP A 152 16.22 -11.26 -7.09
C ASP A 152 14.99 -11.37 -8.01
N MET A 153 15.14 -10.79 -9.20
CA MET A 153 14.19 -10.84 -10.30
C MET A 153 13.87 -12.28 -10.73
N LYS A 154 14.81 -13.23 -10.55
CA LYS A 154 14.58 -14.64 -10.89
C LYS A 154 13.55 -15.27 -9.96
N LEU A 155 13.61 -14.95 -8.67
CA LEU A 155 12.62 -15.40 -7.70
C LEU A 155 11.27 -14.74 -7.96
N ALA A 156 11.24 -13.42 -8.23
CA ALA A 156 10.01 -12.72 -8.60
C ALA A 156 9.33 -13.37 -9.81
N LYS A 157 10.08 -13.66 -10.88
CA LYS A 157 9.58 -14.38 -12.07
C LYS A 157 9.14 -15.82 -11.78
N ARG A 158 9.69 -16.48 -10.76
CA ARG A 158 9.24 -17.81 -10.36
C ARG A 158 7.90 -17.73 -9.63
N GLU A 159 7.76 -16.80 -8.69
CA GLU A 159 6.52 -16.56 -7.95
C GLU A 159 5.39 -16.12 -8.87
N GLU A 160 5.66 -15.22 -9.82
CA GLU A 160 4.70 -14.80 -10.84
C GLU A 160 4.17 -15.99 -11.66
N ARG A 161 5.07 -16.88 -12.10
CA ARG A 161 4.66 -18.12 -12.80
C ARG A 161 3.87 -19.09 -11.92
N VAL A 162 4.08 -19.08 -10.61
CA VAL A 162 3.28 -19.89 -9.68
C VAL A 162 1.90 -19.26 -9.51
N LEU A 163 1.83 -17.94 -9.32
CA LEU A 163 0.59 -17.20 -9.16
C LEU A 163 -0.31 -17.32 -10.40
N LEU A 164 0.25 -17.19 -11.61
CA LEU A 164 -0.48 -17.39 -12.86
C LEU A 164 -1.10 -18.79 -12.95
N ARG A 165 -0.38 -19.82 -12.50
CA ARG A 165 -0.89 -21.20 -12.49
C ARG A 165 -2.03 -21.40 -11.48
N VAL A 166 -1.97 -20.73 -10.33
CA VAL A 166 -3.05 -20.77 -9.33
C VAL A 166 -4.30 -20.09 -9.88
N ILE A 167 -4.16 -18.89 -10.46
CA ILE A 167 -5.26 -18.15 -11.07
C ILE A 167 -5.90 -18.95 -12.21
N GLU A 168 -5.09 -19.57 -13.08
CA GLU A 168 -5.59 -20.42 -14.15
C GLU A 168 -6.38 -21.63 -13.60
N GLN A 169 -5.88 -22.25 -12.53
CA GLN A 169 -6.57 -23.37 -11.89
C GLN A 169 -7.91 -22.95 -11.25
N GLU A 170 -7.95 -21.79 -10.59
CA GLU A 170 -9.17 -21.22 -10.02
C GLU A 170 -10.18 -20.88 -11.11
N ASN A 171 -9.74 -20.26 -12.20
CA ASN A 171 -10.58 -19.99 -13.37
C ASN A 171 -11.14 -21.27 -13.99
N ARG A 172 -10.35 -22.34 -14.09
CA ARG A 172 -10.84 -23.65 -14.56
C ARG A 172 -11.90 -24.23 -13.62
N ARG A 173 -11.71 -24.13 -12.31
CA ARG A 173 -12.69 -24.59 -11.31
C ARG A 173 -13.97 -23.76 -11.36
N ALA A 174 -13.88 -22.44 -11.47
CA ALA A 174 -15.04 -21.56 -11.58
C ALA A 174 -15.87 -21.85 -12.84
N LYS A 175 -15.22 -22.07 -13.98
CA LYS A 175 -15.90 -22.49 -15.22
C LYS A 175 -16.61 -23.83 -15.07
N ALA A 176 -15.98 -24.81 -14.42
CA ALA A 176 -16.60 -26.11 -14.17
C ALA A 176 -17.78 -26.02 -13.19
N HIS A 177 -17.71 -25.15 -12.18
CA HIS A 177 -18.82 -24.90 -11.25
C HIS A 177 -20.00 -24.25 -11.95
N HIS A 178 -19.75 -23.23 -12.78
CA HIS A 178 -20.80 -22.57 -13.55
C HIS A 178 -21.47 -23.52 -14.56
N SER A 179 -20.71 -24.40 -15.23
CA SER A 179 -21.32 -25.41 -16.12
C SER A 179 -22.18 -26.42 -15.36
N SER A 180 -21.73 -26.86 -14.17
CA SER A 180 -22.51 -27.77 -13.32
C SER A 180 -23.84 -27.14 -12.86
N GLU A 181 -23.84 -25.87 -12.50
CA GLU A 181 -25.08 -25.14 -12.12
C GLU A 181 -26.05 -24.95 -13.30
N ILE A 182 -25.55 -24.86 -14.54
CA ILE A 182 -26.42 -24.80 -15.73
C ILE A 182 -27.02 -26.18 -16.01
N ASP A 183 -26.23 -27.25 -15.91
CA ASP A 183 -26.68 -28.62 -16.14
C ASP A 183 -27.72 -29.07 -15.09
N ASP A 184 -27.54 -28.67 -13.82
CA ASP A 184 -28.51 -28.95 -12.74
C ASP A 184 -29.84 -28.20 -12.95
N ASN A 185 -29.81 -26.99 -13.53
CA ASN A 185 -31.04 -26.23 -13.85
C ASN A 185 -31.74 -26.72 -15.13
N PHE A 186 -31.03 -27.38 -16.05
CA PHE A 186 -31.64 -27.96 -17.26
C PHE A 186 -32.38 -29.28 -16.97
N MET A 187 -31.96 -30.04 -15.95
CA MET A 187 -32.57 -31.32 -15.60
C MET A 187 -33.94 -31.24 -14.90
N ASP A 188 -34.33 -30.08 -14.35
CA ASP A 188 -35.64 -29.89 -13.70
C ASP A 188 -36.71 -29.29 -14.64
N SER A 189 -36.35 -28.97 -15.89
CA SER A 189 -37.30 -28.45 -16.91
C SER A 189 -37.63 -29.51 -17.96
N SER A 190 -38.26 -30.60 -17.53
CA SER A 190 -38.92 -31.55 -18.43
C SER A 190 -40.42 -31.58 -18.14
N GLU A 191 -41.14 -30.52 -18.49
CA GLU A 191 -42.57 -30.60 -18.78
C GLU A 191 -42.79 -30.62 -20.30
N GLU A 192 -43.64 -31.54 -20.71
CA GLU A 192 -43.82 -32.08 -22.05
C GLU A 192 -44.13 -31.05 -23.15
N SER A 193 -43.53 -31.22 -24.33
CA SER A 193 -43.95 -30.57 -25.56
C SER A 193 -44.35 -31.63 -26.59
N SER A 194 -45.62 -31.61 -27.03
CA SER A 194 -46.09 -32.38 -28.18
C SER A 194 -46.69 -31.47 -29.25
N GLY A 195 -46.17 -31.60 -30.47
CA GLY A 195 -46.86 -31.45 -31.77
C GLY A 195 -47.40 -30.06 -32.16
N THR A 196 -46.61 -29.22 -32.85
CA THR A 196 -46.57 -29.03 -34.32
C THR A 196 -47.62 -28.08 -34.93
N GLU A 197 -47.09 -26.96 -35.45
CA GLU A 197 -47.37 -26.23 -36.72
C GLU A 197 -48.82 -25.85 -37.10
N ASP A 198 -49.09 -24.55 -37.30
CA ASP A 198 -49.33 -23.98 -38.65
C ASP A 198 -49.45 -22.43 -38.65
N ILE A 199 -49.18 -21.87 -39.82
CA ILE A 199 -49.01 -20.50 -40.33
C ILE A 199 -50.27 -19.61 -40.29
N SER A 200 -50.13 -18.29 -40.05
CA SER A 200 -50.77 -17.24 -40.88
C SER A 200 -50.31 -15.82 -40.53
N ASP A 201 -49.95 -15.07 -41.57
CA ASP A 201 -49.50 -13.68 -41.60
C ASP A 201 -50.62 -12.62 -41.43
N GLN A 202 -50.18 -11.37 -41.16
CA GLN A 202 -50.75 -10.03 -41.43
C GLN A 202 -51.27 -9.16 -40.24
N PRO A 203 -51.20 -7.80 -40.33
CA PRO A 203 -50.60 -6.96 -39.28
C PRO A 203 -51.47 -5.84 -38.67
N GLY A 204 -51.08 -5.44 -37.45
CA GLY A 204 -51.12 -4.07 -36.84
C GLY A 204 -52.45 -3.56 -36.25
N PRO A 205 -52.47 -2.50 -35.38
CA PRO A 205 -51.34 -1.72 -34.80
C PRO A 205 -51.42 -1.42 -33.27
N SER A 206 -50.34 -0.80 -32.77
CA SER A 206 -50.21 0.12 -31.62
C SER A 206 -50.43 -0.34 -30.18
N SER A 207 -49.37 -0.31 -29.36
CA SER A 207 -49.10 0.82 -28.44
C SER A 207 -47.90 0.56 -27.49
N ASN A 208 -46.88 1.43 -27.58
CA ASN A 208 -46.27 2.22 -26.49
C ASN A 208 -45.65 1.53 -25.24
N ILE A 209 -44.34 1.83 -25.02
CA ILE A 209 -43.69 2.46 -23.83
C ILE A 209 -42.40 1.78 -23.29
N ALA A 210 -41.42 2.67 -23.03
CA ALA A 210 -40.23 2.61 -22.16
C ALA A 210 -39.00 1.80 -22.66
N GLN A 211 -37.91 2.46 -23.09
CA GLN A 211 -36.78 2.98 -22.28
C GLN A 211 -35.98 1.85 -21.58
N SER A 212 -34.66 1.70 -21.66
CA SER A 212 -33.57 2.64 -21.93
C SER A 212 -32.30 1.90 -22.37
N SER A 213 -31.60 2.47 -23.34
CA SER A 213 -30.19 2.24 -23.68
C SER A 213 -29.25 2.72 -22.57
N LEU A 214 -28.13 2.02 -22.36
CA LEU A 214 -26.85 2.61 -21.97
C LEU A 214 -25.71 1.60 -22.13
N GLU A 215 -25.15 1.55 -23.34
CA GLU A 215 -23.71 1.33 -23.50
C GLU A 215 -23.05 2.70 -23.53
N GLU A 216 -22.13 2.97 -22.59
CA GLU A 216 -21.20 4.10 -22.70
C GLU A 216 -19.77 3.58 -22.56
N ASN A 217 -19.14 3.43 -23.73
CA ASN A 217 -17.70 3.55 -23.90
C ASN A 217 -17.36 5.04 -23.93
N ILE A 218 -16.51 5.53 -23.03
CA ILE A 218 -15.69 6.72 -23.28
C ILE A 218 -14.24 6.39 -22.98
N ASN A 219 -13.50 6.19 -24.07
CA ASN A 219 -12.06 6.24 -24.15
C ASN A 219 -11.69 7.51 -24.93
N ALA A 220 -10.65 8.22 -24.46
CA ALA A 220 -10.00 9.39 -25.07
C ALA A 220 -10.86 10.67 -25.09
N GLN A 221 -10.36 11.88 -24.77
CA GLN A 221 -9.05 12.45 -25.07
C GLN A 221 -8.87 13.78 -24.31
N ILE A 222 -7.61 14.13 -24.02
CA ILE A 222 -7.05 15.47 -23.63
C ILE A 222 -7.05 15.80 -22.14
#